data_AF-A0A9W9PAD6-F1
#
_entry.id   AF-A0A9W9PAD6-F1
#
_cell.length_a   1.000
_cell.length_b   1.000
_cell.length_c   1.000
_cell.angle_alpha   90.00
_cell.angle_beta   90.00
_cell.angle_gamma   90.00
#
_symmetry.space_group_name_H-M   'P 1'
#
loop_
_entity.id
_entity.type
_entity.pdbx_description
1 polymer ?
#
loop_
_entity_poly.entity_id
_entity_poly.type
_entity_poly.pdbx_seq_one_letter_code
_entity_poly.pdbx_strand_id
1 'polypeptide(L)' 'MASNISDEAQPMKIIVAGGSVGGVSAALRARRLSEKASIILIEKGHYISYANSGAPCVVGGVNRKRYLSYSPDWPQA' A
#
# COMPACT_ATOMS: atom_id res chain seq x y z
N MET A 1 24.90 36.76 -8.29
CA MET A 1 25.03 35.34 -7.92
C MET A 1 23.88 35.00 -6.98
N ALA A 2 22.79 34.46 -7.53
CA ALA A 2 21.73 33.82 -6.74
C ALA A 2 21.71 32.36 -7.21
N SER A 3 22.31 31.48 -6.42
CA SER A 3 22.17 30.04 -6.61
C SER A 3 20.74 29.68 -6.21
N ASN A 4 19.88 29.41 -7.20
CA ASN A 4 18.55 28.88 -6.96
C ASN A 4 18.69 27.51 -6.26
N ILE A 5 18.36 27.47 -4.96
CA ILE A 5 18.46 26.29 -4.07
C ILE A 5 17.31 25.28 -4.30
N SER A 6 16.52 25.40 -5.35
CA SER A 6 15.32 24.55 -5.53
C SER A 6 15.44 23.42 -6.56
N ASP A 7 16.64 23.13 -7.08
CA ASP A 7 16.84 22.07 -8.10
C ASP A 7 17.14 20.67 -7.54
N GLU A 8 16.95 20.47 -6.24
CA GLU A 8 16.85 19.10 -5.72
C GLU A 8 15.43 18.59 -6.03
N ALA A 9 15.32 17.96 -7.21
CA ALA A 9 14.08 17.42 -7.75
C ALA A 9 13.30 16.67 -6.66
N GLN A 10 12.19 17.28 -6.21
CA GLN A 10 11.35 16.72 -5.16
C GLN A 10 10.96 15.29 -5.55
N PRO A 11 11.06 14.30 -4.64
CA PRO A 11 10.74 12.92 -4.95
C PRO A 11 9.29 12.82 -5.44
N MET A 12 9.07 12.08 -6.54
CA MET A 12 7.73 11.85 -7.07
C MET A 12 6.81 11.34 -5.95
N LYS A 13 5.66 12.00 -5.79
CA LYS A 13 4.63 11.64 -4.81
C LYS A 13 3.53 10.84 -5.50
N ILE A 14 3.26 9.65 -4.98
CA ILE A 14 2.26 8.72 -5.52
C ILE A 14 1.27 8.40 -4.41
N ILE A 15 -0.01 8.68 -4.66
CA ILE A 15 -1.10 8.32 -3.75
C ILE A 15 -1.88 7.17 -4.37
N VAL A 16 -2.04 6.08 -3.61
CA VAL A 16 -2.82 4.91 -4.00
C VAL A 16 -4.08 4.87 -3.13
N ALA A 17 -5.24 5.08 -3.74
CA ALA A 17 -6.53 4.98 -3.07
C ALA A 17 -7.07 3.54 -3.22
N GLY A 18 -7.25 2.87 -2.08
CA GLY A 18 -7.66 1.48 -1.97
C GLY A 18 -6.49 0.54 -1.72
N GLY A 19 -6.59 -0.24 -0.64
CA GLY A 19 -5.70 -1.32 -0.23
C GLY A 19 -6.15 -2.69 -0.71
N SER A 20 -7.03 -2.78 -1.72
CA SER A 20 -7.31 -4.05 -2.40
C SER A 20 -6.07 -4.59 -3.13
N VAL A 21 -6.10 -5.83 -3.61
CA VAL A 21 -4.96 -6.48 -4.29
C VAL A 21 -4.38 -5.61 -5.41
N GLY A 22 -5.23 -4.91 -6.17
CA GLY A 22 -4.79 -4.02 -7.25
C GLY A 22 -4.02 -2.79 -6.74
N GLY A 23 -4.53 -2.12 -5.72
CA GLY A 23 -3.88 -0.95 -5.12
C GLY A 23 -2.55 -1.31 -4.45
N VAL A 24 -2.52 -2.39 -3.67
CA VAL A 24 -1.27 -2.88 -3.05
C VAL A 24 -0.25 -3.27 -4.12
N SER A 25 -0.69 -3.92 -5.21
CA SER A 25 0.20 -4.27 -6.32
C SER A 25 0.77 -3.05 -7.03
N ALA A 26 -0.04 -2.00 -7.22
CA ALA A 26 0.40 -0.74 -7.79
C ALA A 26 1.42 -0.02 -6.90
N ALA A 27 1.17 0.05 -5.58
CA ALA A 27 2.10 0.63 -4.61
C ALA A 27 3.45 -0.10 -4.58
N LEU A 28 3.42 -1.44 -4.55
CA LEU A 28 4.64 -2.27 -4.57
C LEU A 28 5.40 -2.10 -5.87
N ARG A 29 4.70 -2.02 -7.02
CA ARG A 29 5.36 -1.79 -8.30
C ARG A 29 5.97 -0.39 -8.39
N ALA A 30 5.28 0.63 -7.89
CA ALA A 30 5.82 1.98 -7.80
C ALA A 30 7.10 2.01 -6.97
N ARG A 31 7.15 1.31 -5.82
CA ARG A 31 8.36 1.22 -4.99
C ARG A 31 9.52 0.53 -5.72
N ARG A 32 9.25 -0.51 -6.51
CA ARG A 32 10.27 -1.20 -7.32
C ARG A 32 10.82 -0.33 -8.45
N LEU A 33 10.01 0.56 -9.00
CA LEU A 33 10.41 1.45 -10.10
C LEU A 33 11.14 2.69 -9.60
N SER A 34 10.86 3.13 -8.38
CA SER A 34 11.54 4.28 -7.78
C SER A 34 11.63 4.12 -6.26
N GLU A 35 12.85 3.85 -5.80
CA GLU A 35 13.15 3.78 -4.37
C GLU A 35 12.99 5.13 -3.69
N LYS A 36 13.20 6.23 -4.42
CA LYS A 36 13.09 7.59 -3.90
C LYS A 36 11.66 8.13 -3.93
N ALA A 37 10.71 7.44 -4.58
CA ALA A 37 9.33 7.90 -4.61
C ALA A 37 8.70 7.89 -3.20
N SER A 38 7.93 8.93 -2.89
CA SER A 38 7.08 8.99 -1.71
C SER A 38 5.74 8.36 -2.06
N ILE A 39 5.43 7.20 -1.48
CA ILE A 39 4.23 6.41 -1.82
C ILE A 39 3.34 6.34 -0.59
N ILE A 40 2.10 6.82 -0.71
CA ILE A 40 1.09 6.80 0.35
C ILE A 40 -0.07 5.93 -0.11
N LEU A 41 -0.37 4.85 0.61
CA LEU A 41 -1.53 3.99 0.34
C LEU A 41 -2.60 4.26 1.39
N ILE A 42 -3.81 4.55 0.94
CA ILE A 42 -4.95 4.90 1.80
C ILE A 42 -6.03 3.85 1.59
N GLU A 43 -6.48 3.22 2.67
CA GLU A 43 -7.60 2.26 2.66
C GLU A 43 -8.62 2.68 3.72
N LYS A 44 -9.91 2.57 3.40
CA LYS A 44 -11.01 2.91 4.31
C LYS A 44 -11.21 1.83 5.37
N GLY A 45 -11.01 0.56 5.00
CA GLY A 45 -11.16 -0.59 5.88
C GLY A 45 -9.99 -0.78 6.84
N HIS A 46 -10.18 -1.68 7.81
CA HIS A 46 -9.15 -2.04 8.80
C HIS A 46 -8.05 -2.95 8.25
N TYR A 47 -8.14 -3.36 6.97
CA TYR A 47 -7.25 -4.35 6.36
C TYR A 47 -6.88 -3.94 4.95
N ILE A 48 -5.60 -4.13 4.61
CA ILE A 48 -5.08 -4.03 3.24
C ILE A 48 -4.65 -5.43 2.76
N SER A 49 -4.56 -5.61 1.45
CA SER A 49 -4.06 -6.85 0.84
C SER A 49 -4.82 -8.11 1.29
N TYR A 50 -6.14 -8.01 1.39
CA TYR A 50 -7.00 -9.16 1.66
C TYR A 50 -7.35 -9.90 0.37
N ALA A 51 -7.28 -11.23 0.40
CA ALA A 51 -7.67 -12.07 -0.74
C ALA A 51 -9.20 -12.18 -0.83
N ASN A 52 -9.82 -11.45 -1.77
CA ASN A 52 -11.27 -11.48 -1.96
C ASN A 52 -11.80 -12.88 -2.35
N SER A 53 -10.98 -13.70 -3.04
CA SER A 53 -11.31 -15.08 -3.40
C SER A 53 -11.41 -16.03 -2.21
N GLY A 54 -10.96 -15.62 -1.03
CA GLY A 54 -10.94 -16.43 0.20
C GLY A 54 -12.11 -16.22 1.14
N ALA A 55 -13.00 -15.25 0.87
CA ALA A 55 -14.16 -14.94 1.71
C ALA A 55 -15.03 -16.17 2.07
N PRO A 56 -15.27 -17.15 1.16
CA PRO A 56 -16.03 -18.36 1.50
C PRO A 56 -15.39 -19.18 2.64
N CYS A 57 -14.06 -19.21 2.73
CA CYS A 57 -13.33 -20.00 3.72
C CYS A 57 -13.34 -19.36 5.12
N VAL A 58 -13.50 -18.03 5.21
CA VAL A 58 -13.62 -17.30 6.48
C VAL A 58 -14.95 -17.61 7.16
N VAL A 59 -16.03 -17.73 6.40
CA VAL A 59 -17.36 -18.15 6.90
C VAL A 59 -17.33 -19.62 7.36
N GLY A 60 -16.48 -20.44 6.74
CA GLY A 60 -16.28 -21.86 7.10
C GLY A 60 -15.31 -22.12 8.27
N GLY A 61 -14.83 -21.09 8.98
CA GLY A 61 -13.95 -21.27 10.15
C GLY A 61 -12.48 -21.55 9.85
N VAL A 62 -12.03 -21.46 8.59
CA VAL A 62 -10.65 -21.74 8.20
C VAL A 62 -9.80 -20.47 8.34
N ASN A 63 -9.07 -20.37 9.46
CA ASN A 63 -7.92 -19.47 9.74
C ASN A 63 -7.83 -18.12 8.99
N ARG A 64 -8.31 -17.04 9.62
CA ARG A 64 -8.18 -15.63 9.18
C ARG A 64 -6.76 -15.20 8.75
N LYS A 65 -5.71 -15.72 9.40
CA LYS A 65 -4.29 -15.36 9.13
C LYS A 65 -3.82 -15.67 7.70
N ARG A 66 -4.46 -16.61 6.99
CA ARG A 66 -4.01 -17.03 5.65
C ARG A 66 -4.51 -16.14 4.52
N TYR A 67 -5.43 -15.22 4.82
CA TYR A 67 -6.12 -14.37 3.82
C TYR A 67 -5.68 -12.91 3.83
N LEU A 68 -4.89 -12.54 4.83
CA LEU A 68 -4.35 -11.21 5.03
C LEU A 68 -2.84 -11.30 4.80
N SER A 69 -2.34 -10.59 3.80
CA SER A 69 -0.88 -10.50 3.61
C SER A 69 -0.24 -9.56 4.63
N TYR A 70 -1.03 -8.64 5.21
CA TYR A 70 -0.61 -7.69 6.23
C TYR A 70 -1.52 -7.75 7.44
N SER A 71 -0.92 -7.67 8.62
CA SER A 71 -1.63 -7.70 9.89
C SER A 71 -2.21 -6.31 10.23
N PRO A 72 -3.37 -6.26 10.91
CA PRO A 72 -4.05 -5.00 11.25
C PRO A 72 -3.33 -4.14 12.31
N ASP A 73 -2.29 -4.68 12.97
CA ASP A 73 -1.40 -3.98 13.91
C ASP A 73 -0.31 -3.17 13.22
N TRP A 74 -0.31 -3.11 11.88
CA TRP A 74 0.57 -2.23 11.12
C TRP A 74 0.42 -0.77 11.60
N PRO A 75 1.52 -0.05 11.88
CA PRO A 75 1.44 1.32 12.37
C PRO A 75 0.72 2.19 11.35
N GLN A 76 -0.42 2.74 11.76
CA GLN A 76 -1.12 3.76 10.99
C GLN A 76 -0.31 5.04 11.14
N ALA A 77 0.48 5.34 10.10
CA ALA A 77 1.16 6.62 9.96
C ALA A 77 0.14 7.73 9.67
#